data_AF-A0A8T6RJ12-F1
#
_entry.id   AF-A0A8T6RJ12-F1
#
_cell.length_a   1.000
_cell.length_b   1.000
_cell.length_c   1.000
_cell.angle_alpha   90.00
_cell.angle_beta   90.00
_cell.angle_gamma   90.00
#
_symmetry.space_group_name_H-M   'P 1'
#
loop_
_entity.id
_entity.type
_entity.pdbx_description
1 polymer ?
#
loop_
_entity_poly.entity_id
_entity_poly.type
_entity_poly.pdbx_seq_one_letter_code
_entity_poly.pdbx_strand_id
1 'polypeptide(L)' 'RKSDEVRKWIDDHDIVIAKGQGNYEGFSNYRPLKKIYFLLMTKCAIVARDLKVEEQSFVIYK' A
#
# COMPACT_ATOMS: atom_id res chain seq x y z
N ARG A 1 0.50 -2.52 11.66
CA ARG A 1 1.21 -3.39 10.69
C ARG A 1 1.59 -4.75 11.28
N LYS A 2 2.19 -4.80 12.49
CA LYS A 2 2.73 -6.06 13.07
C LYS A 2 1.79 -6.78 14.06
N SER A 3 0.58 -6.29 14.30
CA SER A 3 -0.38 -7.01 15.14
C SER A 3 -1.02 -8.16 14.35
N ASP A 4 -1.34 -9.23 15.05
CA ASP A 4 -2.01 -10.39 14.44
C ASP A 4 -3.44 -10.06 14.01
N GLU A 5 -4.11 -9.13 14.69
CA GLU A 5 -5.41 -8.60 14.27
C GLU A 5 -5.33 -7.97 12.86
N VAL A 6 -4.34 -7.12 12.61
CA VAL A 6 -4.18 -6.47 11.30
C VAL A 6 -3.79 -7.47 10.22
N ARG A 7 -3.02 -8.50 10.56
CA ARG A 7 -2.70 -9.59 9.62
C ARG A 7 -3.95 -10.35 9.20
N LYS A 8 -4.82 -10.70 10.16
CA LYS A 8 -6.11 -11.35 9.86
C LYS A 8 -7.00 -10.51 8.93
N TRP A 9 -7.05 -9.19 9.12
CA TRP A 9 -7.78 -8.32 8.17
C TRP A 9 -7.26 -8.44 6.73
N ILE A 10 -5.95 -8.63 6.55
CA ILE A 10 -5.35 -8.77 5.23
C ILE A 10 -5.56 -10.18 4.65
N ASP A 11 -5.38 -11.21 5.48
CA ASP A 11 -5.37 -12.60 5.04
C ASP A 11 -6.78 -13.14 4.79
N ASP A 12 -7.74 -12.78 5.65
CA ASP A 12 -9.10 -13.34 5.69
C ASP A 12 -10.08 -12.67 4.72
N HIS A 13 -9.71 -11.53 4.13
CA HIS A 13 -10.56 -10.80 3.18
C HIS A 13 -10.09 -11.00 1.74
N ASP A 14 -11.01 -10.84 0.79
CA ASP A 14 -10.70 -10.97 -0.65
C ASP A 14 -10.03 -9.72 -1.22
N ILE A 15 -10.38 -8.55 -0.69
CA ILE A 15 -9.89 -7.23 -1.13
C ILE A 15 -9.54 -6.38 0.09
N VAL A 16 -8.36 -5.77 0.05
CA VAL A 16 -7.86 -4.85 1.08
C VAL A 16 -7.50 -3.53 0.43
N ILE A 17 -8.05 -2.43 0.91
CA ILE A 17 -7.71 -1.08 0.45
C ILE A 17 -6.80 -0.41 1.49
N ALA A 18 -5.50 -0.37 1.19
CA ALA A 18 -4.48 0.27 2.01
C ALA A 18 -4.36 1.76 1.68
N LYS A 19 -4.87 2.62 2.58
CA LYS A 19 -4.92 4.07 2.36
C LYS A 19 -3.63 4.78 2.81
N GLY A 20 -3.09 5.65 1.96
CA GLY A 20 -1.98 6.55 2.25
C GLY A 20 -0.59 5.93 2.08
N GLN A 21 0.41 6.79 1.90
CA GLN A 21 1.80 6.41 1.65
C GLN A 21 2.41 5.54 2.77
N GLY A 22 2.09 5.84 4.04
CA GLY A 22 2.58 5.04 5.15
C GLY A 22 2.10 3.58 5.14
N ASN A 23 0.94 3.30 4.54
CA ASN A 23 0.51 1.91 4.35
C ASN A 23 1.21 1.27 3.15
N TYR A 24 1.46 2.02 2.07
CA TYR A 24 2.28 1.58 0.95
C TYR A 24 3.69 1.15 1.40
N GLU A 25 4.41 2.02 2.12
CA GLU A 25 5.75 1.72 2.64
C GLU A 25 5.75 0.50 3.58
N GLY A 26 4.63 0.25 4.26
CA GLY A 26 4.50 -0.82 5.23
C GLY A 26 4.13 -2.18 4.67
N PHE A 27 3.37 -2.20 3.57
CA PHE A 27 2.77 -3.42 3.05
C PHE A 27 3.15 -3.71 1.59
N SER A 28 3.85 -2.83 0.88
CA SER A 28 4.35 -3.07 -0.49
C SER A 28 5.27 -4.30 -0.60
N ASN A 29 5.89 -4.69 0.52
CA ASN A 29 6.70 -5.91 0.61
C ASN A 29 5.98 -7.08 1.31
N TYR A 30 4.73 -6.90 1.76
CA TYR A 30 3.93 -7.98 2.35
C TYR A 30 3.67 -9.08 1.33
N ARG A 31 3.47 -10.33 1.77
CA ARG A 31 3.08 -11.43 0.88
C ARG A 31 1.95 -12.21 1.53
N PRO A 32 0.88 -12.55 0.80
CA PRO A 32 0.65 -12.27 -0.63
C PRO A 32 0.14 -10.83 -0.91
N LEU A 33 0.78 -10.11 -1.84
CA LEU A 33 0.31 -8.78 -2.31
C LEU A 33 -1.00 -8.83 -3.11
N LYS A 34 -1.41 -10.01 -3.59
CA LYS A 34 -2.46 -10.14 -4.60
C LYS A 34 -3.81 -9.51 -4.23
N LYS A 35 -4.05 -9.29 -2.93
CA LYS A 35 -5.31 -8.79 -2.38
C LYS A 35 -5.25 -7.32 -1.93
N ILE A 36 -4.07 -6.72 -1.86
CA ILE A 36 -3.88 -5.35 -1.35
C ILE A 36 -3.86 -4.38 -2.53
N TYR A 37 -4.67 -3.34 -2.44
CA TYR A 37 -4.69 -2.20 -3.35
C TYR A 37 -4.37 -0.95 -2.55
N PHE A 38 -3.43 -0.15 -3.05
CA PHE A 38 -2.97 1.05 -2.39
C PHE A 38 -3.65 2.28 -2.99
N LEU A 39 -4.30 3.08 -2.14
CA LEU A 39 -4.86 4.38 -2.51
C LEU A 39 -4.04 5.45 -1.80
N LEU A 40 -3.20 6.18 -2.51
CA LEU A 40 -2.28 7.14 -1.89
C LEU A 40 -2.04 8.38 -2.74
N MET A 41 -1.47 9.40 -2.10
CA MET A 41 -0.74 10.48 -2.76
C MET A 41 0.76 10.24 -2.53
N THR A 42 1.59 10.39 -3.56
CA THR A 42 3.06 10.32 -3.45
C THR A 42 3.58 11.61 -2.80
N LYS A 43 4.00 11.55 -1.53
CA LYS A 43 4.46 12.73 -0.77
C LYS A 43 5.97 12.94 -0.80
N CYS A 44 6.73 11.99 -1.34
CA CYS A 44 8.18 12.09 -1.44
C CYS A 44 8.70 11.44 -2.72
N ALA A 45 9.85 11.94 -3.19
CA ALA A 45 10.57 11.45 -4.36
C ALA A 45 10.83 9.94 -4.35
N ILE A 46 11.06 9.34 -3.17
CA ILE A 46 11.37 7.92 -3.05
C ILE A 46 10.17 7.08 -3.51
N VAL A 47 8.98 7.36 -2.98
CA VAL A 47 7.76 6.62 -3.33
C VAL A 47 7.29 6.98 -4.74
N ALA A 48 7.43 8.24 -5.15
CA ALA A 48 7.13 8.66 -6.52
C ALA A 48 7.95 7.88 -7.56
N ARG A 49 9.27 7.77 -7.34
CA ARG A 49 10.18 6.99 -8.20
C ARG A 49 9.86 5.50 -8.20
N ASP A 50 9.57 4.94 -7.03
CA ASP A 50 9.22 3.52 -6.87
C ASP A 50 7.95 3.17 -7.67
N LEU A 51 6.95 4.06 -7.61
CA LEU A 51 5.68 3.94 -8.35
C LEU A 51 5.74 4.46 -9.79
N LYS A 52 6.88 5.00 -10.23
CA LYS A 52 7.09 5.58 -11.57
C LYS A 52 6.08 6.69 -11.91
N VAL A 53 5.81 7.56 -10.94
CA VAL A 53 4.93 8.73 -11.08
C VAL A 53 5.64 9.98 -10.56
N GLU A 54 5.06 11.15 -10.77
CA GLU A 54 5.55 12.40 -10.19
C GLU A 54 5.20 12.52 -8.70
N GLU A 55 5.92 13.36 -7.96
CA GLU A 55 5.51 13.75 -6.61
C GLU A 55 4.13 14.44 -6.65
N GLN A 56 3.36 14.28 -5.58
CA GLN A 56 1.98 14.74 -5.40
C GLN A 56 0.93 14.05 -6.30
N SER A 57 1.31 13.01 -7.04
CA SER A 57 0.37 12.21 -7.82
C SER A 57 -0.59 11.43 -6.92
N PHE A 58 -1.88 11.43 -7.25
CA PHE A 58 -2.87 10.51 -6.68
C PHE A 58 -2.82 9.19 -7.44
N VAL A 59 -2.59 8.08 -6.73
CA VAL A 59 -2.33 6.77 -7.32
C VAL A 59 -3.24 5.71 -6.73
N ILE A 60 -3.76 4.84 -7.61
CA ILE A 60 -4.30 3.52 -7.28
C ILE A 60 -3.28 2.49 -7.77
N TYR A 61 -2.60 1.82 -6.85
CA TYR A 61 -1.52 0.87 -7.16
C TYR A 61 -1.84 -0.53 -6.61
N LYS A 62 -1.32 -1.57 -7.25
CA LYS A 62 -1.50 -2.97 -6.85
C LYS A 62 -0.21 -3.52 -6.26
#